data_AF-A0A0F9CL20-F1
#
_entry.id   AF-A0A0F9CL20-F1
#
_cell.length_a   1.000
_cell.length_b   1.000
_cell.length_c   1.000
_cell.angle_alpha   90.00
_cell.angle_beta   90.00
_cell.angle_gamma   90.00
#
_symmetry.space_group_name_H-M   'P 1'
#
loop_
_entity.id
_entity.type
_entity.pdbx_description
1 polymer ?
#
loop_
_entity_poly.entity_id
_entity_poly.type
_entity_poly.pdbx_seq_one_letter_code
_entity_poly.pdbx_strand_id
1 'polypeptide(L)'
;MKNFNVSEKNILIYRIIFTILSWFTMVASAIIYTIENGSILPWFNVFKSFTYQTNLMVTIWFTLAILWHKKPQLLKKIKGALKGAFTLYITITFVIFAVFLQLFYPFPTGWAAFNNLIVHYIIPIAFIIDWVLTE
;
A
#
# COMPACT_ATOMS: atom_id res chain seq x y z
N MET A 1 3.86 6.63 -25.55
CA MET A 1 4.03 6.73 -24.08
C MET A 1 5.52 6.58 -23.80
N LYS A 2 6.11 7.39 -22.89
CA LYS A 2 7.56 7.38 -22.64
C LYS A 2 7.95 6.04 -22.01
N ASN A 3 8.79 5.26 -22.69
CA ASN A 3 9.42 4.07 -22.12
C ASN A 3 10.44 4.54 -21.08
N PHE A 4 10.05 4.62 -19.81
CA PHE A 4 11.01 4.77 -18.73
C PHE A 4 11.93 3.55 -18.75
N ASN A 5 13.21 3.76 -19.03
CA ASN A 5 14.20 2.68 -19.13
C ASN A 5 14.68 2.26 -17.73
N VAL A 6 13.76 1.76 -16.90
CA VAL A 6 14.06 1.26 -15.55
C VAL A 6 14.30 -0.24 -15.65
N SER A 7 15.41 -0.72 -15.10
CA SER A 7 15.72 -2.15 -15.13
C SER A 7 14.71 -2.96 -14.32
N GLU A 8 14.44 -4.19 -14.77
CA GLU A 8 13.54 -5.11 -14.05
C GLU A 8 14.01 -5.38 -12.61
N LYS A 9 15.34 -5.44 -12.41
CA LYS A 9 15.96 -5.57 -11.08
C LYS A 9 15.58 -4.40 -10.17
N ASN A 10 15.59 -3.17 -10.67
CA ASN A 10 15.25 -1.99 -9.88
C ASN A 10 13.76 -1.99 -9.50
N ILE A 11 12.87 -2.39 -10.42
CA ILE A 11 11.44 -2.56 -10.13
C ILE A 11 11.22 -3.66 -9.08
N LEU A 12 11.96 -4.76 -9.14
CA LEU A 12 11.85 -5.81 -8.14
C LEU A 12 12.28 -5.32 -6.74
N ILE A 13 13.44 -4.66 -6.63
CA ILE A 13 13.93 -4.10 -5.36
C ILE A 13 12.93 -3.09 -4.80
N TYR A 14 12.41 -2.21 -5.66
CA TYR A 14 11.37 -1.25 -5.31
C TYR A 14 10.16 -1.93 -4.66
N ARG A 15 9.59 -2.94 -5.33
CA ARG A 15 8.44 -3.70 -4.82
C ARG A 15 8.75 -4.39 -3.50
N ILE A 16 9.96 -4.95 -3.34
CA ILE A 16 10.38 -5.60 -2.08
C ILE A 16 10.37 -4.59 -0.93
N ILE A 17 10.96 -3.41 -1.12
CA ILE A 17 11.02 -2.36 -0.10
C ILE A 17 9.61 -1.99 0.36
N PHE A 18 8.70 -1.69 -0.57
CA PHE A 18 7.33 -1.27 -0.22
C PHE A 18 6.45 -2.42 0.28
N THR A 19 6.72 -3.67 -0.12
CA THR A 19 6.06 -4.85 0.44
C THR A 19 6.46 -5.05 1.90
N ILE A 20 7.75 -4.96 2.22
CA ILE A 20 8.24 -5.08 3.60
C ILE A 20 7.65 -3.95 4.44
N LEU A 21 7.68 -2.72 3.93
CA LEU A 21 7.18 -1.55 4.66
C LEU A 21 5.67 -1.61 4.93
N SER A 22 4.88 -2.04 3.95
CA SER A 22 3.42 -2.16 4.10
C SER A 22 3.01 -3.30 5.02
N TRP A 23 3.60 -4.49 4.89
CA TRP A 23 3.35 -5.57 5.84
C TRP A 23 3.80 -5.21 7.25
N PHE A 24 4.99 -4.62 7.39
CA PHE A 24 5.51 -4.19 8.68
C PHE A 24 4.54 -3.23 9.38
N THR A 25 4.06 -2.21 8.69
CA THR A 25 3.13 -1.23 9.29
C THR A 25 1.78 -1.84 9.64
N MET A 26 1.20 -2.70 8.79
CA MET A 26 -0.04 -3.41 9.14
C MET A 26 0.14 -4.29 10.38
N VAL A 27 1.18 -5.11 10.42
CA VAL A 27 1.45 -6.03 11.54
C VAL A 27 1.76 -5.26 12.83
N ALA A 28 2.64 -4.25 12.76
CA ALA A 28 2.98 -3.45 13.92
C ALA A 28 1.78 -2.65 14.44
N SER A 29 0.88 -2.17 13.57
CA SER A 29 -0.38 -1.55 14.01
C SER A 29 -1.27 -2.52 14.79
N ALA A 30 -1.34 -3.80 14.39
CA ALA A 30 -2.10 -4.82 15.10
C ALA A 30 -1.48 -5.16 16.46
N ILE A 31 -0.16 -5.31 16.51
CA ILE A 31 0.59 -5.60 17.74
C ILE A 31 0.41 -4.46 18.74
N ILE A 32 0.64 -3.22 18.32
CA ILE A 32 0.56 -2.06 19.21
C ILE A 32 -0.87 -1.86 19.72
N TYR A 33 -1.88 -2.00 18.85
CA TYR A 33 -3.27 -2.01 19.29
C TYR A 33 -3.53 -3.07 20.36
N THR A 34 -3.00 -4.28 20.17
CA THR A 34 -3.18 -5.39 21.12
C THR A 34 -2.48 -5.13 22.45
N ILE A 35 -1.28 -4.54 22.44
CA ILE A 35 -0.55 -4.16 23.66
C ILE A 35 -1.34 -3.10 24.44
N GLU A 36 -1.90 -2.10 23.76
CA GLU A 36 -2.63 -1.00 24.39
C GLU A 36 -4.02 -1.40 24.90
N ASN A 37 -4.71 -2.32 24.21
CA ASN A 37 -6.11 -2.64 24.46
C ASN A 37 -6.34 -4.07 25.00
N GLY A 38 -5.29 -4.88 25.13
CA GLY A 38 -5.33 -6.25 25.66
C GLY A 38 -5.95 -7.31 24.74
N SER A 39 -6.45 -6.95 23.55
CA SER A 39 -7.04 -7.89 22.60
C SER A 39 -6.85 -7.43 21.16
N ILE A 40 -6.54 -8.39 20.27
CA ILE A 40 -6.39 -8.15 18.82
C ILE A 40 -7.73 -8.13 18.09
N LEU A 41 -8.79 -8.72 18.64
CA LEU A 41 -10.07 -8.88 17.93
C LEU A 41 -10.66 -7.54 17.47
N PRO A 42 -10.68 -6.47 18.29
CA PRO A 42 -11.24 -5.20 17.84
C PRO A 42 -10.39 -4.50 16.77
N TRP A 43 -9.09 -4.81 16.66
CA TRP A 43 -8.23 -4.26 15.61
C TRP A 43 -8.75 -4.59 14.21
N PHE A 44 -9.37 -5.76 14.00
CA PHE A 44 -9.93 -6.12 12.70
C PHE A 44 -11.01 -5.16 12.20
N ASN A 45 -11.57 -4.29 13.07
CA ASN A 45 -12.46 -3.21 12.64
C ASN A 45 -11.78 -2.19 11.72
N VAL A 46 -10.44 -2.10 11.67
CA VAL A 46 -9.72 -1.22 10.73
C VAL A 46 -10.09 -1.51 9.28
N PHE A 47 -10.45 -2.76 8.95
CA PHE A 47 -10.90 -3.15 7.61
C PHE A 47 -12.28 -2.62 7.23
N LYS A 48 -13.00 -1.95 8.13
CA LYS A 48 -14.18 -1.14 7.75
C LYS A 48 -13.76 0.13 6.99
N SER A 49 -12.52 0.59 7.15
CA SER A 49 -12.01 1.76 6.43
C SER A 49 -11.56 1.39 5.02
N PHE A 50 -11.91 2.24 4.06
CA PHE A 50 -11.45 2.09 2.68
C PHE A 50 -9.92 2.20 2.56
N THR A 51 -9.29 2.96 3.47
CA THR A 51 -7.83 3.08 3.55
C THR A 51 -7.13 1.75 3.81
N TYR A 52 -7.54 1.01 4.84
CA TYR A 52 -6.92 -0.29 5.14
C TYR A 52 -7.24 -1.34 4.07
N GLN A 53 -8.44 -1.31 3.48
CA GLN A 53 -8.80 -2.21 2.38
C GLN A 53 -7.91 -1.98 1.15
N THR A 54 -7.78 -0.73 0.70
CA THR A 54 -6.98 -0.39 -0.48
C THR A 54 -5.49 -0.60 -0.26
N ASN A 55 -4.97 -0.28 0.93
CA ASN A 55 -3.58 -0.61 1.27
C ASN A 55 -3.36 -2.12 1.27
N LEU A 56 -4.25 -2.93 1.84
CA LEU A 56 -4.13 -4.39 1.82
C LEU A 56 -4.13 -4.94 0.38
N MET A 57 -4.99 -4.42 -0.50
CA MET A 57 -5.02 -4.81 -1.91
C MET A 57 -3.68 -4.54 -2.61
N VAL A 58 -3.11 -3.35 -2.39
CA VAL A 58 -1.79 -2.96 -2.91
C VAL A 58 -0.68 -3.84 -2.35
N THR A 59 -0.69 -4.10 -1.04
CA THR A 59 0.28 -4.98 -0.36
C THR A 59 0.26 -6.39 -0.93
N ILE A 60 -0.94 -6.95 -1.13
CA ILE A 60 -1.11 -8.26 -1.76
C ILE A 60 -0.60 -8.22 -3.20
N TRP A 61 -0.93 -7.17 -3.95
CA TRP A 61 -0.46 -7.03 -5.33
C TRP A 61 1.07 -7.00 -5.41
N PHE A 62 1.75 -6.20 -4.58
CA PHE A 62 3.21 -6.17 -4.56
C PHE A 62 3.81 -7.52 -4.15
N THR A 63 3.21 -8.20 -3.17
CA THR A 63 3.61 -9.55 -2.75
C THR A 63 3.54 -10.53 -3.92
N LEU A 64 2.41 -10.56 -4.63
CA LEU A 64 2.23 -11.42 -5.81
C LEU A 64 3.20 -11.04 -6.94
N ALA A 65 3.44 -9.75 -7.15
CA ALA A 65 4.36 -9.27 -8.17
C ALA A 65 5.81 -9.71 -7.92
N ILE A 66 6.22 -9.81 -6.65
CA ILE A 66 7.52 -10.37 -6.24
C ILE A 66 7.55 -11.88 -6.46
N LEU A 67 6.57 -12.60 -5.92
CA LEU A 67 6.50 -14.07 -6.01
C LEU A 67 6.43 -14.57 -7.46
N TRP A 68 5.82 -13.78 -8.34
CA TRP A 68 5.65 -14.11 -9.75
C TRP A 68 6.63 -13.37 -10.68
N HIS A 69 7.67 -12.73 -10.15
CA HIS A 69 8.64 -11.99 -10.96
C HIS A 69 9.27 -12.84 -12.10
N LYS A 70 9.53 -14.13 -11.84
CA LYS A 70 10.03 -15.10 -12.83
C LYS A 70 8.94 -15.88 -13.57
N LYS A 71 7.66 -15.47 -13.43
CA LYS A 71 6.47 -16.13 -13.99
C LYS A 71 5.62 -15.12 -14.79
N PRO A 72 6.09 -14.66 -15.96
CA PRO A 72 5.45 -13.57 -16.73
C PRO A 72 3.98 -13.85 -17.08
N GLN A 73 3.62 -15.11 -17.30
CA GLN A 73 2.25 -15.55 -17.55
C GLN A 73 1.29 -15.30 -16.39
N LEU A 74 1.77 -15.35 -15.14
CA LEU A 74 0.95 -15.04 -13.96
C LEU A 74 0.86 -13.53 -13.72
N LEU A 75 1.97 -12.82 -13.88
CA LEU A 75 2.00 -11.36 -13.80
C LEU A 75 1.04 -10.71 -14.80
N LYS A 76 0.99 -11.22 -16.04
CA LYS A 76 0.07 -10.70 -17.06
C LYS A 76 -1.40 -10.76 -16.65
N LYS A 77 -1.80 -11.69 -15.77
CA LYS A 77 -3.18 -11.81 -15.26
C LYS A 77 -3.57 -10.73 -14.26
N ILE A 78 -2.61 -10.14 -13.56
CA ILE A 78 -2.84 -9.13 -12.52
C ILE A 78 -2.43 -7.71 -12.92
N LYS A 79 -1.84 -7.57 -14.12
CA LYS A 79 -1.51 -6.31 -14.79
C LYS A 79 -2.71 -5.75 -15.56
N GLY A 80 -2.53 -4.61 -16.23
CA GLY A 80 -3.55 -3.98 -17.06
C GLY A 80 -4.74 -3.49 -16.21
N ALA A 81 -5.95 -3.90 -16.58
CA ALA A 81 -7.18 -3.40 -15.96
C ALA A 81 -7.24 -3.62 -14.44
N LEU A 82 -6.79 -4.78 -13.94
CA LEU A 82 -6.84 -5.06 -12.50
C LEU A 82 -5.91 -4.12 -11.71
N LYS A 83 -4.66 -3.99 -12.17
CA LYS A 83 -3.71 -3.06 -11.55
C LYS A 83 -4.22 -1.62 -11.67
N GLY A 84 -4.75 -1.23 -12.82
CA GLY A 84 -5.35 0.09 -13.03
C GLY A 84 -6.50 0.39 -12.06
N ALA A 85 -7.38 -0.58 -11.80
CA ALA A 85 -8.44 -0.45 -10.80
C ALA A 85 -7.87 -0.25 -9.38
N PHE A 86 -6.85 -1.02 -9.00
CA PHE A 86 -6.19 -0.85 -7.69
C PHE A 86 -5.51 0.52 -7.59
N THR A 87 -4.88 1.00 -8.68
CA THR A 87 -4.30 2.33 -8.75
C THR A 87 -5.35 3.41 -8.58
N LEU A 88 -6.50 3.27 -9.25
CA LEU A 88 -7.62 4.21 -9.08
C LEU A 88 -8.09 4.26 -7.63
N TYR A 89 -8.32 3.11 -7.00
CA TYR A 89 -8.80 3.07 -5.62
C TYR A 89 -7.82 3.65 -4.63
N ILE A 90 -6.53 3.28 -4.70
CA ILE A 90 -5.52 3.83 -3.80
C ILE A 90 -5.28 5.33 -4.05
N THR A 91 -5.43 5.79 -5.30
CA THR A 91 -5.34 7.22 -5.65
C THR A 91 -6.51 8.01 -5.06
N ILE A 92 -7.74 7.49 -5.16
CA ILE A 92 -8.92 8.11 -4.54
C ILE A 92 -8.72 8.21 -3.02
N THR A 93 -8.29 7.12 -2.37
CA THR A 93 -7.97 7.12 -0.94
C THR A 93 -6.94 8.19 -0.59
N PHE A 94 -5.83 8.26 -1.33
CA PHE A 94 -4.77 9.24 -1.14
C PHE A 94 -5.28 10.67 -1.28
N VAL A 95 -5.99 10.98 -2.37
CA VAL A 95 -6.49 12.33 -2.63
C VAL A 95 -7.51 12.74 -1.58
N ILE A 96 -8.45 11.86 -1.22
CA ILE A 96 -9.44 12.16 -0.18
C ILE A 96 -8.74 12.45 1.15
N PHE A 97 -7.74 11.67 1.52
CA PHE A 97 -7.00 11.92 2.75
C PHE A 97 -6.22 13.24 2.69
N ALA A 98 -5.39 13.41 1.66
CA ALA A 98 -4.47 14.53 1.54
C ALA A 98 -5.18 15.87 1.29
N VAL A 99 -6.38 15.89 0.73
CA VAL A 99 -7.10 17.14 0.45
C VAL A 99 -8.15 17.43 1.53
N PHE A 100 -8.88 16.42 1.98
CA PHE A 100 -10.04 16.62 2.85
C PHE A 100 -9.78 16.19 4.29
N LEU A 101 -9.37 14.94 4.51
CA LEU A 101 -9.36 14.38 5.87
C LEU A 101 -8.18 14.85 6.73
N GLN A 102 -7.01 15.12 6.14
CA GLN A 102 -5.82 15.50 6.90
C GLN A 102 -6.04 16.75 7.76
N LEU A 103 -6.92 17.67 7.35
CA LEU A 103 -7.22 18.92 8.06
C LEU A 103 -8.00 18.70 9.35
N PHE A 104 -8.71 17.57 9.44
CA PHE A 104 -9.57 17.21 10.58
C PHE A 104 -8.99 16.06 11.39
N TYR A 105 -7.87 15.49 10.96
CA TYR A 105 -7.23 14.39 11.65
C TYR A 105 -6.34 14.94 12.77
N PRO A 106 -6.50 14.51 14.04
CA PRO A 106 -5.60 14.90 15.11
C PRO A 106 -4.17 14.54 14.73
N PHE A 107 -3.22 15.46 14.85
CA PHE A 107 -1.82 15.20 14.49
C PHE A 107 -1.29 14.01 15.31
N PRO A 108 -1.16 12.83 14.70
CA PRO A 108 -0.73 11.65 15.44
C PRO A 108 0.74 11.82 15.79
N THR A 109 1.16 11.26 16.93
CA THR A 109 2.56 11.29 17.39
C THR A 109 3.14 9.88 17.48
N GLY A 110 4.47 9.76 17.57
CA GLY A 110 5.17 8.49 17.72
C GLY A 110 4.84 7.48 16.62
N TRP A 111 4.52 6.24 17.02
CA TRP A 111 4.19 5.16 16.08
C TRP A 111 2.95 5.45 15.24
N ALA A 112 1.94 6.10 15.81
CA ALA A 112 0.73 6.47 15.08
C ALA A 112 1.06 7.46 13.95
N ALA A 113 2.01 8.39 14.17
CA ALA A 113 2.48 9.31 13.14
C ALA A 113 3.14 8.60 11.97
N PHE A 114 4.03 7.66 12.29
CA PHE A 114 4.74 6.87 11.29
C PHE A 114 3.77 6.01 10.48
N ASN A 115 2.86 5.28 11.14
CA ASN A 115 1.86 4.48 10.46
C ASN A 115 0.97 5.36 9.55
N ASN A 116 0.52 6.52 10.05
CA ASN A 116 -0.28 7.46 9.29
C ASN A 116 0.42 7.95 8.01
N LEU A 117 1.71 8.31 8.11
CA LEU A 117 2.51 8.71 6.95
C LEU A 117 2.60 7.58 5.90
N ILE A 118 2.78 6.35 6.36
CA ILE A 118 3.01 5.21 5.47
C ILE A 118 1.73 4.84 4.72
N VAL A 119 0.62 4.65 5.43
CA VAL A 119 -0.63 4.14 4.85
C VAL A 119 -1.38 5.20 4.04
N HIS A 120 -1.18 6.49 4.33
CA HIS A 120 -1.88 7.56 3.62
C HIS A 120 -1.06 8.23 2.53
N TYR A 121 0.28 8.21 2.59
CA TYR A 121 1.13 8.88 1.59
C TYR A 121 2.08 7.90 0.91
N ILE A 122 2.94 7.21 1.67
CA ILE A 122 4.07 6.48 1.07
C ILE A 122 3.59 5.30 0.22
N ILE A 123 2.73 4.42 0.75
CA ILE A 123 2.24 3.26 -0.01
C ILE A 123 1.38 3.68 -1.22
N PRO A 124 0.43 4.62 -1.08
CA PRO A 124 -0.31 5.14 -2.24
C PRO A 124 0.58 5.71 -3.34
N ILE A 125 1.48 6.63 -3.00
CA ILE A 125 2.41 7.23 -3.96
C ILE A 125 3.28 6.16 -4.60
N ALA A 126 3.75 5.19 -3.81
CA ALA A 126 4.59 4.13 -4.32
C ALA A 126 3.86 3.25 -5.35
N PHE A 127 2.60 2.92 -5.10
CA PHE A 127 1.83 2.11 -6.04
C PHE A 127 1.50 2.88 -7.32
N ILE A 128 1.21 4.18 -7.23
CA ILE A 128 1.01 5.06 -8.38
C ILE A 128 2.27 5.11 -9.25
N ILE A 129 3.45 5.25 -8.62
CA ILE A 129 4.74 5.22 -9.32
C ILE A 129 4.96 3.86 -10.00
N ASP A 130 4.73 2.74 -9.29
CA ASP A 130 4.87 1.40 -9.88
C ASP A 130 3.92 1.20 -11.07
N TRP A 131 2.71 1.76 -11.01
CA TRP A 131 1.77 1.77 -12.13
C TRP A 131 2.33 2.55 -13.32
N VAL A 132 2.73 3.81 -13.14
CA VAL A 132 3.30 4.66 -14.21
C VAL A 132 4.53 4.02 -14.86
N LEU A 133 5.34 3.29 -14.10
CA LEU A 133 6.58 2.69 -14.61
C LEU A 133 6.37 1.35 -15.34
N THR A 134 5.23 0.67 -15.16
CA THR A 134 5.12 -0.74 -15.60
C THR A 134 3.82 -1.14 -16.27
N GLU A 135 2.91 -0.18 -16.49
CA GLU A 135 1.75 -0.26 -17.40
C GLU A 135 1.88 0.82 -18.49
#